data_AF-A0A0L0W268-F1
#
_entry.id   AF-A0A0L0W268-F1
#
_cell.length_a   1.000
_cell.length_b   1.000
_cell.length_c   1.000
_cell.angle_alpha   90.00
_cell.angle_beta   90.00
_cell.angle_gamma   90.00
#
_symmetry.space_group_name_H-M   'P 1'
#
loop_
_entity.id
_entity.type
_entity.pdbx_description
1 polymer ?
#
loop_
_entity_poly.entity_id
_entity_poly.type
_entity_poly.pdbx_seq_one_letter_code
_entity_poly.pdbx_strand_id
1 'polypeptide(L)'
;MTENQSLKPLDLFTPSPSRPASAGAATRLSTTTGKSTGMGKEGSQMPRLDANSSRLIVVSNRLPITITPHTSSDLKSSSYSFKMSSGGLVSALSGCKKQMTFSWIGWTGLDIPDHDKVEIQDKLSTEYSCKPVWLSDDLADKHYNGFSNSILWPLFHYHPGEMNFNESHWEAYKEANLKFAQVVHLDIVDAVDRGEDVLVWVQDYHLMLLPMMLRELIKSHHSSNHQTKKGKVSIGFFLHTPFPSSEIYRILPVRREILLGILHCDLVGFHTYDYGRHFLSSCTRILGLPAMPNGLSFGGRYVNVGSFPIGIEPTKFHDALVTPTVRNRIQVLEKRFQGVKVIVGVDRLDYIKGVPQKLHALDVFLSEHPEWIGKVVLVQVAVPSRQDVEEYQNLRNNVNELVGRINGRYGTVEYMPIHFLHRSISFEELCALYAISDACLVTSPRDGMNLVSYEYVACQEKRHGCMILSEFTGAAHSLNGSIIVNPWATDQVADGIYRAMIMGDEQRKENFKKLFSYVSKYTAAHWGLTFVAEMQRILKDNHAFEVEELQQIELLKNSNIVHSFENDEIRETEEEES
;
A
#
# COMPACT_ATOMS: atom_id res chain seq x y z
N MET A 1 2.04 10.87 44.19
CA MET A 1 1.15 9.72 43.90
C MET A 1 -0.05 10.28 43.16
N THR A 2 0.01 10.29 41.84
CA THR A 2 -1.06 10.75 40.96
C THR A 2 -1.17 9.69 39.87
N GLU A 3 -2.26 8.93 39.91
CA GLU A 3 -2.55 7.82 39.01
C GLU A 3 -2.78 8.33 37.59
N ASN A 4 -1.97 7.82 36.66
CA ASN A 4 -2.19 7.92 35.22
C ASN A 4 -3.41 7.05 34.89
N GLN A 5 -4.54 7.65 34.52
CA GLN A 5 -5.67 6.90 33.95
C GLN A 5 -5.27 6.39 32.56
N SER A 6 -4.78 5.15 32.51
CA SER A 6 -4.61 4.41 31.27
C SER A 6 -5.98 4.07 30.70
N LEU A 7 -6.33 4.66 29.55
CA LEU A 7 -7.44 4.19 28.72
C LEU A 7 -7.21 2.71 28.38
N LYS A 8 -8.09 1.81 28.87
CA LYS A 8 -8.02 0.38 28.55
C LYS A 8 -8.46 0.17 27.09
N PRO A 9 -7.74 -0.64 26.28
CA PRO A 9 -8.06 -0.86 24.86
C PRO A 9 -9.45 -1.45 24.56
N LEU A 10 -10.20 -1.92 25.56
CA LEU A 10 -11.48 -2.62 25.36
C LEU A 10 -12.69 -1.69 25.09
N ASP A 11 -12.65 -0.42 25.52
CA ASP A 11 -13.83 0.47 25.42
C ASP A 11 -14.01 1.10 24.01
N LEU A 12 -13.08 0.85 23.08
CA LEU A 12 -13.10 1.41 21.72
C LEU A 12 -14.07 0.70 20.75
N PHE A 13 -14.68 -0.42 21.15
CA PHE A 13 -15.39 -1.31 20.22
C PHE A 13 -16.92 -1.37 20.39
N THR A 14 -17.50 -0.60 21.32
CA THR A 14 -18.96 -0.51 21.47
C THR A 14 -19.52 0.54 20.52
N PRO A 15 -20.36 0.18 19.52
CA PRO A 15 -21.07 1.18 18.74
C PRO A 15 -22.07 1.90 19.65
N SER A 16 -22.08 3.23 19.61
CA SER A 16 -23.19 4.02 20.19
C SER A 16 -24.51 3.58 19.53
N PRO A 17 -25.61 3.47 20.29
CA PRO A 17 -26.90 3.09 19.74
C PRO A 17 -27.29 4.08 18.63
N SER A 18 -27.48 3.55 17.42
CA SER A 18 -28.02 4.34 16.31
C SER A 18 -29.41 4.84 16.69
N ARG A 19 -29.63 6.16 16.60
CA ARG A 19 -31.00 6.69 16.60
C ARG A 19 -31.73 6.12 15.37
N PRO A 20 -32.96 5.61 15.52
CA PRO A 20 -33.74 5.23 14.35
C PRO A 20 -33.96 6.47 13.49
N ALA A 21 -33.63 6.37 12.21
CA ALA A 21 -33.99 7.39 11.23
C ALA A 21 -35.53 7.50 11.23
N SER A 22 -36.05 8.66 11.59
CA SER A 22 -37.47 8.96 11.45
C SER A 22 -37.84 8.88 9.98
N ALA A 23 -38.79 8.00 9.67
CA ALA A 23 -39.43 7.94 8.37
C ALA A 23 -40.29 9.21 8.20
N GLY A 24 -39.76 10.21 7.50
CA GLY A 24 -40.49 11.46 7.32
C GLY A 24 -39.73 12.57 6.60
N ALA A 25 -39.26 12.32 5.38
CA ALA A 25 -39.04 13.36 4.36
C ALA A 25 -38.63 12.71 3.04
N ALA A 26 -39.56 11.99 2.42
CA ALA A 26 -39.46 11.75 0.98
C ALA A 26 -39.89 13.04 0.25
N THR A 27 -39.18 13.34 -0.83
CA THR A 27 -39.58 14.20 -1.96
C THR A 27 -39.18 15.68 -1.89
N ARG A 28 -37.97 15.98 -2.40
CA ARG A 28 -37.73 16.93 -3.52
C ARG A 28 -36.25 16.89 -3.91
N LEU A 29 -35.84 15.82 -4.58
CA LEU A 29 -34.64 15.87 -5.42
C LEU A 29 -35.08 16.45 -6.76
N SER A 30 -34.60 17.66 -7.04
CA SER A 30 -34.72 18.24 -8.37
C SER A 30 -34.02 17.33 -9.37
N THR A 31 -34.75 17.02 -10.44
CA THR A 31 -34.28 16.32 -11.61
C THR A 31 -33.22 17.15 -12.31
N THR A 32 -31.95 16.99 -11.94
CA THR A 32 -30.83 17.31 -12.82
C THR A 32 -30.43 16.02 -13.50
N THR A 33 -30.90 15.90 -14.74
CA THR A 33 -30.58 14.84 -15.71
C THR A 33 -29.15 14.32 -15.56
N GLY A 34 -29.04 13.01 -15.33
CA GLY A 34 -27.77 12.30 -15.30
C GLY A 34 -26.99 12.51 -16.59
N LYS A 35 -25.86 13.22 -16.48
CA LYS A 35 -24.73 12.99 -17.37
C LYS A 35 -23.95 11.83 -16.81
N SER A 36 -24.14 10.66 -17.42
CA SER A 36 -23.11 9.64 -17.50
C SER A 36 -21.82 10.31 -17.95
N THR A 37 -20.88 10.53 -17.03
CA THR A 37 -19.50 10.87 -17.38
C THR A 37 -18.87 9.60 -17.92
N GLY A 38 -19.07 9.36 -19.21
CA GLY A 38 -18.18 8.49 -19.98
C GLY A 38 -16.75 8.99 -19.79
N MET A 39 -15.82 8.04 -19.68
CA MET A 39 -14.38 8.27 -19.79
C MET A 39 -14.08 8.88 -21.16
N GLY A 40 -14.25 10.20 -21.26
CA GLY A 40 -13.89 11.02 -22.39
C GLY A 40 -12.42 11.42 -22.28
N LYS A 41 -11.72 11.32 -23.40
CA LYS A 41 -10.32 11.72 -23.59
C LYS A 41 -10.12 13.21 -23.26
N GLU A 42 -9.82 13.53 -22.00
CA GLU A 42 -9.16 14.78 -21.65
C GLU A 42 -7.69 14.49 -21.33
N GLY A 43 -6.80 15.31 -21.91
CA GLY A 43 -5.37 15.20 -21.71
C GLY A 43 -5.04 15.25 -20.21
N SER A 44 -4.55 14.12 -19.69
CA SER A 44 -4.09 13.96 -18.31
C SER A 44 -2.91 14.89 -18.02
N GLN A 45 -3.21 16.16 -17.71
CA GLN A 45 -2.28 17.03 -17.00
C GLN A 45 -2.18 16.51 -15.56
N MET A 46 -0.96 16.52 -14.99
CA MET A 46 -0.80 16.17 -13.58
C MET A 46 -1.65 17.12 -12.72
N PRO A 47 -2.38 16.59 -11.71
CA PRO A 47 -3.14 17.45 -10.81
C PRO A 47 -2.19 18.43 -10.13
N ARG A 48 -2.49 19.74 -10.22
CA ARG A 48 -1.75 20.77 -9.49
C ARG A 48 -2.21 20.73 -8.04
N LEU A 49 -1.30 20.40 -7.12
CA LEU A 49 -1.54 20.57 -5.70
C LEU A 49 -1.66 22.05 -5.38
N ASP A 50 -2.63 22.41 -4.54
CA ASP A 50 -2.66 23.73 -3.92
C ASP A 50 -1.50 23.80 -2.92
N ALA A 51 -0.38 24.38 -3.36
CA ALA A 51 0.90 24.38 -2.66
C ALA A 51 0.92 25.04 -1.26
N ASN A 52 -0.21 25.61 -0.81
CA ASN A 52 -0.26 26.51 0.35
C ASN A 52 -1.37 26.23 1.38
N SER A 53 -2.12 25.11 1.33
CA SER A 53 -3.28 24.96 2.23
C SER A 53 -3.22 23.85 3.28
N SER A 54 -2.42 22.77 3.12
CA SER A 54 -2.46 21.66 4.09
C SER A 54 -1.11 20.98 4.33
N ARG A 55 -0.82 20.66 5.59
CA ARG A 55 0.33 19.85 6.02
C ARG A 55 0.04 18.36 5.78
N LEU A 56 0.89 17.69 5.01
CA LEU A 56 0.78 16.25 4.76
C LEU A 56 1.66 15.44 5.73
N ILE A 57 1.04 14.51 6.44
CA ILE A 57 1.68 13.54 7.33
C ILE A 57 1.49 12.15 6.74
N VAL A 58 2.57 11.48 6.35
CA VAL A 58 2.53 10.10 5.88
C VAL A 58 2.89 9.17 7.02
N VAL A 59 2.11 8.11 7.21
CA VAL A 59 2.30 7.15 8.31
C VAL A 59 2.39 5.74 7.74
N SER A 60 3.51 5.05 7.97
CA SER A 60 3.69 3.65 7.56
C SER A 60 4.41 2.86 8.64
N ASN A 61 4.24 1.54 8.64
CA ASN A 61 4.88 0.67 9.63
C ASN A 61 6.39 0.93 9.78
N ARG A 62 7.14 0.98 8.68
CA ARG A 62 8.58 1.32 8.73
C ARG A 62 8.84 2.72 8.19
N LEU A 63 9.85 3.38 8.75
CA LEU A 63 10.46 4.57 8.15
C LEU A 63 11.17 4.21 6.83
N PRO A 64 11.44 5.20 5.96
CA PRO A 64 12.24 5.00 4.76
C PRO A 64 13.74 4.86 5.06
N ILE A 65 14.12 4.75 6.33
CA ILE A 65 15.49 4.69 6.83
C ILE A 65 15.67 3.42 7.66
N THR A 66 16.68 2.65 7.31
CA THR A 66 17.19 1.53 8.11
C THR A 66 18.28 2.07 9.02
N ILE A 67 18.09 1.86 10.32
CA ILE A 67 19.09 2.18 11.34
C ILE A 67 19.85 0.89 11.67
N THR A 68 21.17 0.95 11.78
CA THR A 68 22.00 -0.18 12.24
C THR A 68 23.02 0.29 13.28
N PRO A 69 23.16 -0.39 14.42
CA PRO A 69 24.20 -0.08 15.39
C PRO A 69 25.59 -0.32 14.77
N HIS A 70 26.57 0.51 15.11
CA HIS A 70 27.96 0.27 14.71
C HIS A 70 28.54 -0.93 15.49
N THR A 71 29.09 -1.91 14.78
CA THR A 71 29.66 -3.14 15.37
C THR A 71 31.15 -3.04 15.67
N SER A 72 31.75 -1.85 15.76
CA SER A 72 33.18 -1.69 16.05
C SER A 72 33.48 -0.44 16.88
N SER A 73 34.49 -0.59 17.75
CA SER A 73 35.03 0.32 18.76
C SER A 73 35.64 1.62 18.24
N ASP A 74 34.96 2.35 17.36
CA ASP A 74 35.34 3.69 16.91
C ASP A 74 34.47 4.73 17.61
N LEU A 75 34.89 5.10 18.82
CA LEU A 75 34.29 6.08 19.75
C LEU A 75 34.26 7.55 19.24
N LYS A 76 34.21 7.79 17.92
CA LYS A 76 34.29 9.14 17.33
C LYS A 76 33.17 9.49 16.35
N SER A 77 32.18 8.62 16.14
CA SER A 77 31.02 8.84 15.27
C SER A 77 29.75 8.36 15.98
N SER A 78 28.57 8.95 15.71
CA SER A 78 27.29 8.55 16.31
C SER A 78 27.13 7.03 16.30
N SER A 79 26.62 6.44 17.39
CA SER A 79 26.52 4.98 17.64
C SER A 79 25.72 4.18 16.59
N TYR A 80 25.02 4.87 15.68
CA TYR A 80 24.19 4.28 14.64
C TYR A 80 24.48 4.80 13.24
N SER A 81 24.37 3.91 12.25
CA SER A 81 24.40 4.24 10.82
C SER A 81 22.98 4.28 10.25
N PHE A 82 22.73 5.25 9.36
CA PHE A 82 21.43 5.48 8.74
C PHE A 82 21.56 5.27 7.23
N LYS A 83 20.72 4.41 6.65
CA LYS A 83 20.68 4.15 5.21
C LYS A 83 19.24 4.15 4.71
N MET A 84 19.01 4.70 3.53
CA MET A 84 17.69 4.59 2.87
C MET A 84 17.31 3.11 2.71
N SER A 85 16.13 2.74 3.19
CA SER A 85 15.59 1.39 3.05
C SER A 85 15.20 1.11 1.59
N SER A 86 15.25 -0.16 1.21
CA SER A 86 14.70 -0.65 -0.05
C SER A 86 13.24 -1.08 0.13
N GLY A 87 12.42 -0.94 -0.92
CA GLY A 87 11.03 -1.37 -0.93
C GLY A 87 10.16 -0.55 -1.87
N GLY A 88 9.02 -1.13 -2.29
CA GLY A 88 8.08 -0.50 -3.23
C GLY A 88 7.50 0.81 -2.69
N LEU A 89 6.98 0.79 -1.46
CA LEU A 89 6.43 1.98 -0.80
C LEU A 89 7.47 3.08 -0.60
N VAL A 90 8.66 2.71 -0.10
CA VAL A 90 9.77 3.66 0.10
C VAL A 90 10.19 4.31 -1.21
N SER A 91 10.33 3.52 -2.27
CA SER A 91 10.69 4.02 -3.60
C SER A 91 9.62 4.93 -4.17
N ALA A 92 8.33 4.58 -4.03
CA ALA A 92 7.24 5.37 -4.55
C ALA A 92 7.09 6.72 -3.83
N LEU A 93 7.08 6.72 -2.50
CA LEU A 93 6.97 7.96 -1.71
C LEU A 93 8.23 8.83 -1.80
N SER A 94 9.41 8.23 -1.96
CA SER A 94 10.64 9.00 -2.25
C SER A 94 10.55 9.70 -3.62
N GLY A 95 9.92 9.07 -4.62
CA GLY A 95 9.61 9.73 -5.90
C GLY A 95 8.65 10.91 -5.73
N CYS A 96 7.68 10.79 -4.82
CA CYS A 96 6.75 11.86 -4.49
C CYS A 96 7.43 13.06 -3.82
N LYS A 97 8.48 12.87 -3.00
CA LYS A 97 9.19 13.97 -2.31
C LYS A 97 9.72 15.07 -3.24
N LYS A 98 9.91 14.78 -4.53
CA LYS A 98 10.29 15.79 -5.54
C LYS A 98 9.17 16.78 -5.87
N GLN A 99 7.91 16.40 -5.63
CA GLN A 99 6.70 17.13 -6.03
C GLN A 99 5.80 17.51 -4.86
N MET A 100 5.93 16.84 -3.71
CA MET A 100 5.19 17.14 -2.48
C MET A 100 6.10 17.07 -1.24
N THR A 101 5.86 17.97 -0.30
CA THR A 101 6.54 17.97 1.01
C THR A 101 5.64 17.28 2.03
N PHE A 102 6.20 16.36 2.82
CA PHE A 102 5.49 15.68 3.89
C PHE A 102 6.42 15.24 5.01
N SER A 103 5.88 15.14 6.22
CA SER A 103 6.52 14.47 7.35
C SER A 103 6.21 12.97 7.30
N TRP A 104 7.18 12.12 7.68
CA TRP A 104 7.01 10.67 7.66
C TRP A 104 7.12 10.07 9.05
N ILE A 105 6.05 9.44 9.54
CA ILE A 105 5.99 8.78 10.84
C ILE A 105 6.07 7.25 10.65
N GLY A 106 6.96 6.59 11.40
CA GLY A 106 7.15 5.13 11.28
C GLY A 106 8.07 4.52 12.34
N TRP A 107 8.05 3.19 12.47
CA TRP A 107 8.99 2.45 13.31
C TRP A 107 10.38 2.37 12.65
N THR A 108 11.42 2.46 13.49
CA THR A 108 12.84 2.46 13.12
C THR A 108 13.38 1.09 12.69
N GLY A 109 12.65 0.01 12.99
CA GLY A 109 13.07 -1.36 12.71
C GLY A 109 13.87 -2.03 13.84
N LEU A 110 14.12 -1.33 14.94
CA LEU A 110 14.90 -1.80 16.10
C LEU A 110 14.32 -1.20 17.40
N ASP A 111 14.43 -1.94 18.50
CA ASP A 111 14.29 -1.38 19.84
C ASP A 111 15.53 -0.55 20.20
N ILE A 112 15.33 0.76 20.36
CA ILE A 112 16.40 1.73 20.62
C ILE A 112 16.42 2.06 22.12
N PRO A 113 17.58 2.00 22.80
CA PRO A 113 17.71 2.39 24.20
C PRO A 113 17.29 3.86 24.45
N ASP A 114 16.68 4.14 25.59
CA ASP A 114 16.13 5.47 25.90
C ASP A 114 17.16 6.62 25.81
N HIS A 115 18.41 6.36 26.17
CA HIS A 115 19.48 7.35 26.12
C HIS A 115 19.85 7.79 24.70
N ASP A 116 19.61 6.94 23.69
CA ASP A 116 19.92 7.22 22.28
C ASP A 116 18.72 7.86 21.54
N LYS A 117 17.50 7.76 22.07
CA LYS A 117 16.27 8.18 21.37
C LYS A 117 16.26 9.65 20.98
N VAL A 118 16.79 10.54 21.83
CA VAL A 118 16.79 11.99 21.59
C VAL A 118 17.66 12.34 20.38
N GLU A 119 18.92 11.86 20.36
CA GLU A 119 19.84 12.12 19.25
C GLU A 119 19.30 11.55 17.92
N ILE A 120 18.79 10.32 17.96
CA ILE A 120 18.23 9.67 16.77
C ILE A 120 16.99 10.42 16.27
N GLN A 121 16.10 10.86 17.16
CA GLN A 121 14.91 11.61 16.80
C GLN A 121 15.26 12.96 16.16
N ASP A 122 16.21 13.70 16.73
CA ASP A 122 16.65 14.99 16.19
C ASP A 122 17.24 14.82 14.79
N LYS A 123 18.08 13.80 14.59
CA LYS A 123 18.65 13.47 13.28
C LYS A 123 17.59 13.06 12.26
N LEU A 124 16.65 12.19 12.64
CA LEU A 124 15.53 11.78 11.78
C LEU A 124 14.67 12.97 11.36
N SER A 125 14.39 13.88 12.30
CA SER A 125 13.56 15.06 12.03
C SER A 125 14.27 16.06 11.12
N THR A 126 15.53 16.37 11.40
CA THR A 126 16.29 17.42 10.70
C THR A 126 16.79 16.99 9.31
N GLU A 127 17.31 15.76 9.18
CA GLU A 127 17.93 15.29 7.92
C GLU A 127 16.93 14.60 7.00
N TYR A 128 15.87 13.98 7.54
CA TYR A 128 14.99 13.09 6.76
C TYR A 128 13.51 13.49 6.79
N SER A 129 13.14 14.50 7.58
CA SER A 129 11.73 14.88 7.87
C SER A 129 10.91 13.69 8.38
N CYS A 130 11.54 12.86 9.21
CA CYS A 130 10.97 11.63 9.75
C CYS A 130 10.76 11.74 11.27
N LYS A 131 9.72 11.09 11.79
CA LYS A 131 9.48 10.94 13.22
C LYS A 131 9.36 9.46 13.58
N PRO A 132 10.15 8.98 14.55
CA PRO A 132 10.15 7.58 14.94
C PRO A 132 8.94 7.23 15.82
N VAL A 133 8.43 6.01 15.66
CA VAL A 133 7.55 5.34 16.62
C VAL A 133 8.37 4.26 17.31
N TRP A 134 8.48 4.37 18.63
CA TRP A 134 9.27 3.47 19.45
C TRP A 134 8.44 2.25 19.86
N LEU A 135 8.88 1.06 19.43
CA LEU A 135 8.30 -0.23 19.81
C LEU A 135 9.39 -1.07 20.46
N SER A 136 9.06 -1.79 21.54
CA SER A 136 9.95 -2.80 22.09
C SER A 136 10.05 -3.99 21.14
N ASP A 137 11.12 -4.77 21.23
CA ASP A 137 11.31 -5.94 20.35
C ASP A 137 10.14 -6.94 20.44
N ASP A 138 9.65 -7.24 21.65
CA ASP A 138 8.52 -8.16 21.86
C ASP A 138 7.21 -7.64 21.23
N LEU A 139 6.92 -6.34 21.40
CA LEU A 139 5.73 -5.72 20.82
C LEU A 139 5.85 -5.67 19.29
N ALA A 140 7.02 -5.28 18.78
CA ALA A 140 7.29 -5.20 17.36
C ALA A 140 7.17 -6.58 16.70
N ASP A 141 7.73 -7.63 17.30
CA ASP A 141 7.65 -9.00 16.78
C ASP A 141 6.21 -9.51 16.71
N LYS A 142 5.46 -9.44 17.82
CA LYS A 142 4.06 -9.89 17.87
C LYS A 142 3.14 -9.10 16.93
N HIS A 143 3.36 -7.79 16.80
CA HIS A 143 2.62 -6.93 15.88
C HIS A 143 2.97 -7.21 14.41
N TYR A 144 4.27 -7.19 14.08
CA TYR A 144 4.77 -7.23 12.71
C TYR A 144 4.80 -8.66 12.17
N ASN A 145 5.51 -9.56 12.84
CA ASN A 145 5.58 -10.96 12.44
C ASN A 145 4.29 -11.69 12.83
N GLY A 146 3.89 -11.59 14.11
CA GLY A 146 2.78 -12.36 14.66
C GLY A 146 1.40 -12.08 14.06
N PHE A 147 0.97 -10.81 13.96
CA PHE A 147 -0.35 -10.46 13.42
C PHE A 147 -0.29 -10.02 11.95
N SER A 148 0.58 -9.06 11.62
CA SER A 148 0.59 -8.48 10.28
C SER A 148 1.04 -9.49 9.22
N ASN A 149 2.14 -10.19 9.45
CA ASN A 149 2.75 -11.10 8.48
C ASN A 149 2.21 -12.54 8.55
N SER A 150 1.78 -13.03 9.71
CA SER A 150 1.23 -14.40 9.86
C SER A 150 -0.30 -14.47 9.79
N ILE A 151 -1.04 -13.35 9.90
CA ILE A 151 -2.51 -13.33 9.81
C ILE A 151 -2.98 -12.52 8.61
N LEU A 152 -2.72 -11.21 8.59
CA LEU A 152 -3.29 -10.33 7.56
C LEU A 152 -2.67 -10.60 6.18
N TRP A 153 -1.35 -10.79 6.11
CA TRP A 153 -0.66 -11.06 4.84
C TRP A 153 -1.17 -12.32 4.13
N PRO A 154 -1.19 -13.52 4.75
CA PRO A 154 -1.74 -14.71 4.10
C PRO A 154 -3.21 -14.55 3.74
N LEU A 155 -4.03 -14.00 4.64
CA LEU A 155 -5.45 -13.76 4.41
C LEU A 155 -5.70 -12.90 3.16
N PHE A 156 -5.03 -11.75 3.08
CA PHE A 156 -5.23 -10.77 2.00
C PHE A 156 -4.70 -11.28 0.66
N HIS A 157 -3.77 -12.24 0.68
CA HIS A 157 -3.27 -12.91 -0.51
C HIS A 157 -3.95 -14.25 -0.80
N TYR A 158 -5.11 -14.54 -0.21
CA TYR A 158 -5.90 -15.76 -0.47
C TYR A 158 -5.19 -17.07 -0.06
N HIS A 159 -4.35 -17.03 0.98
CA HIS A 159 -3.69 -18.20 1.57
C HIS A 159 -4.17 -18.43 3.03
N PRO A 160 -5.48 -18.63 3.29
CA PRO A 160 -5.98 -18.72 4.66
C PRO A 160 -5.52 -19.97 5.42
N GLY A 161 -5.01 -21.00 4.73
CA GLY A 161 -4.48 -22.21 5.35
C GLY A 161 -3.23 -21.99 6.20
N GLU A 162 -2.50 -20.89 5.97
CA GLU A 162 -1.27 -20.52 6.69
C GLU A 162 -1.56 -19.64 7.92
N MET A 163 -2.84 -19.37 8.24
CA MET A 163 -3.20 -18.48 9.35
C MET A 163 -3.34 -19.25 10.66
N ASN A 164 -2.65 -18.78 11.70
CA ASN A 164 -2.85 -19.27 13.06
C ASN A 164 -3.18 -18.11 14.02
N PHE A 165 -4.47 -17.82 14.21
CA PHE A 165 -4.91 -16.68 15.01
C PHE A 165 -4.48 -16.81 16.47
N ASN A 166 -3.82 -15.78 16.98
CA ASN A 166 -3.34 -15.68 18.35
C ASN A 166 -3.79 -14.36 18.97
N GLU A 167 -4.53 -14.43 20.07
CA GLU A 167 -5.06 -13.27 20.78
C GLU A 167 -3.95 -12.31 21.25
N SER A 168 -2.80 -12.83 21.70
CA SER A 168 -1.68 -12.00 22.13
C SER A 168 -1.07 -11.19 20.99
N HIS A 169 -1.08 -11.73 19.76
CA HIS A 169 -0.63 -11.00 18.57
C HIS A 169 -1.65 -9.91 18.20
N TRP A 170 -2.94 -10.17 18.40
CA TRP A 170 -3.98 -9.16 18.21
C TRP A 170 -3.88 -8.01 19.23
N GLU A 171 -3.65 -8.30 20.51
CA GLU A 171 -3.39 -7.27 21.52
C GLU A 171 -2.16 -6.42 21.19
N ALA A 172 -1.06 -7.06 20.79
CA ALA A 172 0.13 -6.36 20.31
C ALA A 172 -0.16 -5.48 19.09
N TYR A 173 -1.02 -5.95 18.17
CA TYR A 173 -1.42 -5.16 17.00
C TYR A 173 -2.22 -3.90 17.39
N LYS A 174 -3.13 -4.02 18.35
CA LYS A 174 -3.85 -2.86 18.92
C LYS A 174 -2.91 -1.90 19.63
N GLU A 175 -2.02 -2.39 20.48
CA GLU A 175 -1.06 -1.55 21.22
C GLU A 175 -0.13 -0.81 20.27
N ALA A 176 0.43 -1.48 19.26
CA ALA A 176 1.27 -0.84 18.25
C ALA A 176 0.48 0.26 17.50
N ASN A 177 -0.73 -0.03 17.01
CA ASN A 177 -1.57 0.97 16.33
C ASN A 177 -1.87 2.19 17.21
N LEU A 178 -2.06 1.98 18.53
CA LEU A 178 -2.27 3.06 19.49
C LEU A 178 -1.02 3.94 19.65
N LYS A 179 0.18 3.33 19.76
CA LYS A 179 1.44 4.08 19.83
C LYS A 179 1.67 4.92 18.57
N PHE A 180 1.36 4.38 17.39
CA PHE A 180 1.38 5.15 16.16
C PHE A 180 0.38 6.30 16.20
N ALA A 181 -0.87 6.05 16.58
CA ALA A 181 -1.91 7.09 16.67
C ALA A 181 -1.52 8.22 17.64
N GLN A 182 -0.88 7.90 18.76
CA GLN A 182 -0.38 8.88 19.74
C GLN A 182 0.69 9.81 19.13
N VAL A 183 1.68 9.25 18.42
CA VAL A 183 2.73 10.07 17.78
C VAL A 183 2.16 10.95 16.68
N VAL A 184 1.22 10.43 15.88
CA VAL A 184 0.54 11.21 14.83
C VAL A 184 -0.31 12.33 15.44
N HIS A 185 -1.05 12.03 16.52
CA HIS A 185 -1.90 12.99 17.21
C HIS A 185 -1.11 14.22 17.70
N LEU A 186 0.09 14.03 18.25
CA LEU A 186 0.96 15.13 18.68
C LEU A 186 1.30 16.08 17.53
N ASP A 187 1.52 15.56 16.32
CA ASP A 187 1.84 16.38 15.15
C ASP A 187 0.61 17.10 14.57
N ILE A 188 -0.58 16.51 14.73
CA ILE A 188 -1.85 17.12 14.34
C ILE A 188 -2.18 18.31 15.24
N VAL A 189 -2.12 18.14 16.55
CA VAL A 189 -2.47 19.20 17.52
C VAL A 189 -1.61 20.44 17.27
N ASP A 190 -0.29 20.25 17.15
CA ASP A 190 0.66 21.32 16.86
C ASP A 190 0.32 22.12 15.58
N ALA A 191 -0.11 21.44 14.52
CA ALA A 191 -0.47 22.10 13.26
C ALA A 191 -1.86 22.75 13.29
N VAL A 192 -2.86 22.07 13.87
CA VAL A 192 -4.24 22.57 13.98
C VAL A 192 -4.31 23.81 14.88
N ASP A 193 -3.53 23.86 15.97
CA ASP A 193 -3.45 25.01 16.86
C ASP A 193 -2.83 26.24 16.16
N ARG A 194 -1.97 26.03 15.15
CA ARG A 194 -1.49 27.08 14.24
C ARG A 194 -2.49 27.49 13.16
N GLY A 195 -3.64 26.82 13.07
CA GLY A 195 -4.66 27.05 12.07
C GLY A 195 -4.37 26.42 10.71
N GLU A 196 -3.47 25.43 10.64
CA GLU A 196 -3.17 24.69 9.42
C GLU A 196 -4.15 23.53 9.23
N ASP A 197 -4.58 23.28 7.99
CA ASP A 197 -5.26 22.03 7.65
C ASP A 197 -4.24 20.88 7.59
N VAL A 198 -4.63 19.69 8.03
CA VAL A 198 -3.75 18.51 8.11
C VAL A 198 -4.35 17.35 7.32
N LEU A 199 -3.53 16.75 6.48
CA LEU A 199 -3.83 15.52 5.75
C LEU A 199 -2.99 14.38 6.36
N VAL A 200 -3.65 13.37 6.91
CA VAL A 200 -2.98 12.18 7.44
C VAL A 200 -3.17 11.03 6.47
N TRP A 201 -2.08 10.58 5.86
CA TRP A 201 -2.10 9.48 4.90
C TRP A 201 -1.48 8.22 5.50
N VAL A 202 -2.35 7.33 5.96
CA VAL A 202 -2.02 6.04 6.58
C VAL A 202 -1.77 4.99 5.50
N GLN A 203 -0.69 4.23 5.65
CA GLN A 203 -0.25 3.24 4.69
C GLN A 203 -0.34 1.83 5.26
N ASP A 204 -1.09 1.00 4.52
CA ASP A 204 -1.01 -0.46 4.51
C ASP A 204 -1.60 -1.22 5.71
N TYR A 205 -1.66 -2.55 5.57
CA TYR A 205 -2.34 -3.49 6.47
C TYR A 205 -1.81 -3.53 7.91
N HIS A 206 -0.65 -2.94 8.20
CA HIS A 206 -0.11 -2.88 9.56
C HIS A 206 -0.88 -1.88 10.43
N LEU A 207 -1.48 -0.85 9.84
CA LEU A 207 -2.01 0.32 10.56
C LEU A 207 -3.53 0.51 10.36
N MET A 208 -4.28 -0.59 10.25
CA MET A 208 -5.70 -0.54 9.89
C MET A 208 -6.60 -0.01 11.01
N LEU A 209 -6.13 0.00 12.27
CA LEU A 209 -6.87 0.55 13.41
C LEU A 209 -6.51 2.01 13.72
N LEU A 210 -5.36 2.46 13.21
CA LEU A 210 -4.85 3.81 13.43
C LEU A 210 -5.90 4.89 13.14
N PRO A 211 -6.65 4.88 12.02
CA PRO A 211 -7.62 5.95 11.73
C PRO A 211 -8.68 6.11 12.83
N MET A 212 -9.20 5.00 13.35
CA MET A 212 -10.18 5.00 14.44
C MET A 212 -9.59 5.53 15.74
N MET A 213 -8.45 5.01 16.16
CA MET A 213 -7.77 5.45 17.38
C MET A 213 -7.40 6.94 17.31
N LEU A 214 -6.95 7.39 16.13
CA LEU A 214 -6.59 8.78 15.90
C LEU A 214 -7.80 9.72 15.97
N ARG A 215 -8.93 9.35 15.36
CA ARG A 215 -10.18 10.12 15.49
C ARG A 215 -10.60 10.27 16.94
N GLU A 216 -10.45 9.23 17.75
CA GLU A 216 -10.82 9.28 19.18
C GLU A 216 -9.90 10.17 20.00
N LEU A 217 -8.58 10.11 19.76
CA LEU A 217 -7.61 11.02 20.39
C LEU A 217 -7.90 12.48 20.03
N ILE A 218 -8.17 12.75 18.76
CA ILE A 218 -8.54 14.08 18.26
C ILE A 218 -9.81 14.59 18.97
N LYS A 219 -10.87 13.78 19.05
CA LYS A 219 -12.12 14.17 19.75
C LYS A 219 -11.87 14.50 21.22
N SER A 220 -11.16 13.62 21.93
CA SER A 220 -10.84 13.79 23.35
C SER A 220 -10.10 15.11 23.62
N HIS A 221 -9.14 15.46 22.77
CA HIS A 221 -8.38 16.71 22.88
C HIS A 221 -9.26 17.95 22.61
N HIS A 222 -10.26 17.83 21.74
CA HIS A 222 -11.16 18.93 21.39
C HIS A 222 -12.25 19.19 22.44
N SER A 223 -12.74 18.16 23.12
CA SER A 223 -13.70 18.34 24.22
C SER A 223 -13.13 19.16 25.39
N SER A 224 -11.79 19.20 25.55
CA SER A 224 -11.12 20.00 26.58
C SER A 224 -10.84 21.47 26.21
N ASN A 225 -10.86 21.85 24.93
CA ASN A 225 -10.48 23.20 24.47
C ASN A 225 -11.67 23.89 23.77
N HIS A 226 -12.33 24.83 24.45
CA HIS A 226 -13.51 25.59 23.97
C HIS A 226 -13.21 26.65 22.87
N GLN A 227 -12.11 26.54 22.13
CA GLN A 227 -11.80 27.50 21.06
C GLN A 227 -12.32 27.02 19.70
N THR A 228 -13.00 27.94 19.00
CA THR A 228 -13.39 27.83 17.60
C THR A 228 -12.17 27.51 16.74
N LYS A 229 -12.06 26.26 16.28
CA LYS A 229 -10.89 25.79 15.51
C LYS A 229 -10.80 26.46 14.15
N LYS A 230 -9.57 26.72 13.71
CA LYS A 230 -9.28 27.17 12.35
C LYS A 230 -8.81 26.04 11.43
N GLY A 231 -7.98 25.10 11.93
CA GLY A 231 -7.44 23.98 11.14
C GLY A 231 -8.30 22.72 11.15
N LYS A 232 -8.34 22.00 10.03
CA LYS A 232 -9.16 20.79 9.81
C LYS A 232 -8.28 19.55 9.59
N VAL A 233 -8.86 18.36 9.77
CA VAL A 233 -8.11 17.08 9.62
C VAL A 233 -8.82 16.12 8.67
N SER A 234 -8.15 15.77 7.58
CA SER A 234 -8.56 14.71 6.65
C SER A 234 -7.69 13.47 6.86
N ILE A 235 -8.29 12.28 6.95
CA ILE A 235 -7.58 11.02 7.12
C ILE A 235 -7.80 10.12 5.91
N GLY A 236 -6.73 9.80 5.19
CA GLY A 236 -6.70 8.86 4.09
C GLY A 236 -6.03 7.54 4.50
N PHE A 237 -6.52 6.41 4.00
CA PHE A 237 -5.86 5.11 4.13
C PHE A 237 -5.63 4.51 2.74
N PHE A 238 -4.45 3.95 2.50
CA PHE A 238 -4.16 3.24 1.25
C PHE A 238 -3.64 1.83 1.53
N LEU A 239 -4.29 0.81 0.96
CA LEU A 239 -3.87 -0.59 1.09
C LEU A 239 -2.99 -1.01 -0.10
N HIS A 240 -1.77 -1.48 0.19
CA HIS A 240 -0.81 -1.91 -0.85
C HIS A 240 -0.92 -3.39 -1.22
N THR A 241 -1.66 -4.14 -0.42
CA THR A 241 -2.01 -5.54 -0.68
C THR A 241 -3.36 -5.62 -1.40
N PRO A 242 -3.72 -6.78 -1.98
CA PRO A 242 -5.10 -7.00 -2.37
C PRO A 242 -6.03 -6.88 -1.16
N PHE A 243 -7.27 -6.46 -1.39
CA PHE A 243 -8.34 -6.71 -0.41
C PHE A 243 -9.10 -7.97 -0.84
N PRO A 244 -9.19 -9.01 0.00
CA PRO A 244 -9.77 -10.27 -0.42
C PRO A 244 -11.30 -10.18 -0.50
N SER A 245 -11.90 -11.08 -1.28
CA SER A 245 -13.36 -11.22 -1.31
C SER A 245 -13.93 -11.46 0.09
N SER A 246 -15.19 -11.09 0.32
CA SER A 246 -15.83 -11.18 1.63
C SER A 246 -15.86 -12.61 2.20
N GLU A 247 -15.86 -13.62 1.33
CA GLU A 247 -15.83 -15.04 1.73
C GLU A 247 -14.50 -15.46 2.36
N ILE A 248 -13.40 -14.90 1.86
CA ILE A 248 -12.08 -15.09 2.45
C ILE A 248 -11.93 -14.17 3.66
N TYR A 249 -12.27 -12.88 3.53
CA TYR A 249 -12.11 -11.91 4.60
C TYR A 249 -12.82 -12.31 5.90
N ARG A 250 -14.00 -12.92 5.81
CA ARG A 250 -14.78 -13.34 6.99
C ARG A 250 -14.13 -14.44 7.84
N ILE A 251 -13.08 -15.10 7.33
CA ILE A 251 -12.27 -16.07 8.10
C ILE A 251 -11.60 -15.37 9.29
N LEU A 252 -11.25 -14.08 9.16
CA LEU A 252 -10.61 -13.31 10.23
C LEU A 252 -11.54 -13.20 11.46
N PRO A 253 -11.09 -13.60 12.67
CA PRO A 253 -11.90 -13.46 13.87
C PRO A 253 -12.25 -12.00 14.20
N VAL A 254 -11.26 -11.11 14.09
CA VAL A 254 -11.35 -9.66 14.38
C VAL A 254 -11.73 -8.82 13.15
N ARG A 255 -12.49 -9.43 12.22
CA ARG A 255 -12.92 -8.82 10.96
C ARG A 255 -13.74 -7.54 11.15
N ARG A 256 -14.50 -7.42 12.24
CA ARG A 256 -15.36 -6.26 12.49
C ARG A 256 -14.49 -5.06 12.85
N GLU A 257 -13.56 -5.26 13.76
CA GLU A 257 -12.63 -4.28 14.32
C GLU A 257 -11.76 -3.68 13.23
N ILE A 258 -11.21 -4.52 12.34
CA ILE A 258 -10.39 -4.07 11.22
C ILE A 258 -11.17 -3.19 10.23
N LEU A 259 -12.41 -3.58 9.86
CA LEU A 259 -13.23 -2.73 8.98
C LEU A 259 -13.60 -1.40 9.65
N LEU A 260 -14.01 -1.44 10.92
CA LEU A 260 -14.33 -0.24 11.70
C LEU A 260 -13.10 0.69 11.84
N GLY A 261 -11.92 0.10 12.00
CA GLY A 261 -10.64 0.80 11.98
C GLY A 261 -10.48 1.68 10.74
N ILE A 262 -10.67 1.10 9.55
CA ILE A 262 -10.53 1.81 8.27
C ILE A 262 -11.67 2.82 8.03
N LEU A 263 -12.91 2.51 8.42
CA LEU A 263 -14.07 3.39 8.17
C LEU A 263 -14.02 4.74 8.88
N HIS A 264 -13.04 4.96 9.77
CA HIS A 264 -12.75 6.26 10.36
C HIS A 264 -11.96 7.22 9.45
N CYS A 265 -11.57 6.76 8.26
CA CYS A 265 -11.04 7.59 7.17
C CYS A 265 -12.12 8.44 6.47
N ASP A 266 -11.68 9.42 5.70
CA ASP A 266 -12.47 10.17 4.72
C ASP A 266 -12.27 9.62 3.30
N LEU A 267 -11.08 9.07 3.02
CA LEU A 267 -10.72 8.40 1.77
C LEU A 267 -10.01 7.06 2.03
N VAL A 268 -10.46 6.01 1.35
CA VAL A 268 -9.84 4.68 1.34
C VAL A 268 -9.43 4.34 -0.08
N GLY A 269 -8.15 4.12 -0.31
CA GLY A 269 -7.57 3.82 -1.61
C GLY A 269 -7.08 2.38 -1.73
N PHE A 270 -7.24 1.83 -2.92
CA PHE A 270 -6.72 0.53 -3.32
C PHE A 270 -6.00 0.62 -4.67
N HIS A 271 -5.19 -0.37 -5.02
CA HIS A 271 -4.55 -0.41 -6.34
C HIS A 271 -5.52 -0.60 -7.50
N THR A 272 -6.58 -1.41 -7.31
CA THR A 272 -7.55 -1.75 -8.34
C THR A 272 -8.98 -1.54 -7.84
N TYR A 273 -9.91 -1.35 -8.78
CA TYR A 273 -11.33 -1.26 -8.47
C TYR A 273 -11.86 -2.53 -7.80
N ASP A 274 -11.36 -3.71 -8.19
CA ASP A 274 -11.80 -4.98 -7.61
C ASP A 274 -11.52 -5.07 -6.11
N TYR A 275 -10.37 -4.58 -5.66
CA TYR A 275 -10.03 -4.56 -4.23
C TYR A 275 -10.98 -3.62 -3.46
N GLY A 276 -11.27 -2.42 -4.00
CA GLY A 276 -12.25 -1.51 -3.42
C GLY A 276 -13.66 -2.09 -3.38
N ARG A 277 -14.09 -2.77 -4.44
CA ARG A 277 -15.38 -3.48 -4.49
C ARG A 277 -15.47 -4.59 -3.44
N HIS A 278 -14.40 -5.34 -3.23
CA HIS A 278 -14.35 -6.38 -2.19
C HIS A 278 -14.41 -5.80 -0.77
N PHE A 279 -13.76 -4.66 -0.53
CA PHE A 279 -13.88 -3.92 0.72
C PHE A 279 -15.33 -3.48 0.98
N LEU A 280 -15.98 -2.82 0.01
CA LEU A 280 -17.37 -2.38 0.11
C LEU A 280 -18.34 -3.55 0.34
N SER A 281 -18.13 -4.68 -0.35
CA SER A 281 -18.90 -5.91 -0.13
C SER A 281 -18.71 -6.47 1.28
N SER A 282 -17.49 -6.39 1.84
CA SER A 282 -17.20 -6.86 3.19
C SER A 282 -17.84 -5.95 4.24
N CYS A 283 -17.81 -4.63 4.06
CA CYS A 283 -18.54 -3.67 4.90
C CYS A 283 -20.05 -3.96 4.88
N THR A 284 -20.63 -4.22 3.71
CA THR A 284 -22.05 -4.54 3.58
C THR A 284 -22.40 -5.84 4.32
N ARG A 285 -21.65 -6.92 4.09
CA ARG A 285 -21.97 -8.25 4.61
C ARG A 285 -21.66 -8.43 6.10
N ILE A 286 -20.62 -7.77 6.62
CA ILE A 286 -20.15 -7.96 8.00
C ILE A 286 -20.67 -6.88 8.94
N LEU A 287 -20.80 -5.64 8.46
CA LEU A 287 -21.26 -4.51 9.28
C LEU A 287 -22.71 -4.13 9.01
N GLY A 288 -23.34 -4.65 7.96
CA GLY A 288 -24.70 -4.29 7.56
C GLY A 288 -24.80 -2.86 6.98
N LEU A 289 -23.69 -2.29 6.52
CA LEU A 289 -23.64 -0.92 6.00
C LEU A 289 -23.94 -0.90 4.49
N PRO A 290 -25.00 -0.22 4.02
CA PRO A 290 -25.26 -0.07 2.59
C PRO A 290 -24.10 0.66 1.90
N ALA A 291 -23.57 0.07 0.85
CA ALA A 291 -22.45 0.61 0.08
C ALA A 291 -22.87 1.04 -1.32
N MET A 292 -22.32 2.16 -1.76
CA MET A 292 -22.35 2.65 -3.15
C MET A 292 -21.03 2.28 -3.84
N PRO A 293 -20.96 2.28 -5.19
CA PRO A 293 -19.74 1.93 -5.91
C PRO A 293 -18.49 2.77 -5.56
N ASN A 294 -18.69 3.99 -5.04
CA ASN A 294 -17.66 4.97 -4.71
C ASN A 294 -17.47 5.20 -3.20
N GLY A 295 -18.17 4.46 -2.33
CA GLY A 295 -18.08 4.70 -0.89
C GLY A 295 -19.31 4.25 -0.10
N LEU A 296 -19.34 4.59 1.19
CA LEU A 296 -20.47 4.28 2.07
C LEU A 296 -20.60 5.28 3.22
N SER A 297 -21.80 5.38 3.79
CA SER A 297 -22.05 6.22 4.96
C SER A 297 -21.72 5.47 6.26
N PHE A 298 -20.95 6.11 7.15
CA PHE A 298 -20.57 5.56 8.44
C PHE A 298 -20.40 6.67 9.48
N GLY A 299 -21.09 6.55 10.62
CA GLY A 299 -20.97 7.50 11.74
C GLY A 299 -21.29 8.95 11.37
N GLY A 300 -22.31 9.17 10.54
CA GLY A 300 -22.70 10.51 10.05
C GLY A 300 -21.79 11.10 8.98
N ARG A 301 -20.74 10.38 8.54
CA ARG A 301 -19.82 10.81 7.48
C ARG A 301 -19.92 9.90 6.27
N TYR A 302 -19.52 10.41 5.11
CA TYR A 302 -19.34 9.60 3.90
C TYR A 302 -17.87 9.19 3.75
N VAL A 303 -17.61 7.89 3.67
CA VAL A 303 -16.27 7.33 3.47
C VAL A 303 -16.09 7.05 1.98
N ASN A 304 -15.21 7.83 1.33
CA ASN A 304 -14.93 7.67 -0.09
C ASN A 304 -14.03 6.46 -0.33
N VAL A 305 -14.30 5.70 -1.37
CA VAL A 305 -13.49 4.54 -1.79
C VAL A 305 -13.06 4.72 -3.24
N GLY A 306 -11.74 4.67 -3.50
CA GLY A 306 -11.16 4.92 -4.82
C GLY A 306 -10.04 3.94 -5.21
N SER A 307 -9.71 3.94 -6.50
CA SER A 307 -8.63 3.13 -7.08
C SER A 307 -7.51 4.02 -7.57
N PHE A 308 -6.30 3.84 -7.01
CA PHE A 308 -5.11 4.59 -7.34
C PHE A 308 -3.95 3.59 -7.55
N PRO A 309 -3.71 3.14 -8.79
CA PRO A 309 -2.62 2.20 -9.06
C PRO A 309 -1.27 2.88 -8.81
N ILE A 310 -0.44 2.26 -7.99
CA ILE A 310 0.91 2.78 -7.69
C ILE A 310 1.84 2.51 -8.87
N GLY A 311 2.69 3.48 -9.18
CA GLY A 311 3.74 3.35 -10.20
C GLY A 311 5.15 3.39 -9.61
N ILE A 312 6.15 3.49 -10.49
CA ILE A 312 7.55 3.71 -10.12
C ILE A 312 8.01 5.12 -10.52
N GLU A 313 9.29 5.42 -10.33
CA GLU A 313 9.97 6.57 -10.96
C GLU A 313 10.86 6.05 -12.11
N PRO A 314 10.38 6.06 -13.37
CA PRO A 314 11.10 5.46 -14.50
C PRO A 314 12.42 6.17 -14.79
N THR A 315 12.48 7.49 -14.58
CA THR A 315 13.70 8.30 -14.85
C THR A 315 14.91 7.78 -14.08
N LYS A 316 14.71 7.30 -12.84
CA LYS A 316 15.77 6.69 -12.02
C LYS A 316 16.43 5.49 -12.72
N PHE A 317 15.67 4.70 -13.46
CA PHE A 317 16.19 3.54 -14.20
C PHE A 317 16.89 3.98 -15.49
N HIS A 318 16.33 4.94 -16.23
CA HIS A 318 16.97 5.51 -17.42
C HIS A 318 18.33 6.15 -17.09
N ASP A 319 18.38 6.94 -16.01
CA ASP A 319 19.59 7.59 -15.52
C ASP A 319 20.65 6.56 -15.11
N ALA A 320 20.25 5.49 -14.43
CA ALA A 320 21.15 4.41 -14.05
C ALA A 320 21.77 3.73 -15.29
N LEU A 321 20.97 3.44 -16.31
CA LEU A 321 21.41 2.76 -17.54
C LEU A 321 22.42 3.56 -18.37
N VAL A 322 22.50 4.88 -18.18
CA VAL A 322 23.50 5.72 -18.86
C VAL A 322 24.81 5.84 -18.10
N THR A 323 24.87 5.42 -16.83
CA THR A 323 26.10 5.48 -16.04
C THR A 323 27.18 4.53 -16.57
N PRO A 324 28.49 4.90 -16.48
CA PRO A 324 29.58 4.02 -16.89
C PRO A 324 29.58 2.67 -16.15
N THR A 325 29.26 2.68 -14.85
CA THR A 325 29.19 1.48 -14.00
C THR A 325 28.20 0.45 -14.57
N VAL A 326 26.97 0.90 -14.87
CA VAL A 326 25.91 0.01 -15.39
C VAL A 326 26.21 -0.40 -16.84
N ARG A 327 26.69 0.52 -17.69
CA ARG A 327 27.06 0.19 -19.08
C ARG A 327 28.16 -0.88 -19.15
N ASN A 328 29.20 -0.75 -18.34
CA ASN A 328 30.26 -1.75 -18.26
C ASN A 328 29.71 -3.09 -17.76
N ARG A 329 28.79 -3.05 -16.78
CA ARG A 329 28.17 -4.26 -16.26
C ARG A 329 27.31 -4.98 -17.30
N ILE A 330 26.53 -4.23 -18.08
CA ILE A 330 25.75 -4.72 -19.22
C ILE A 330 26.66 -5.46 -20.20
N GLN A 331 27.78 -4.85 -20.63
CA GLN A 331 28.72 -5.47 -21.57
C GLN A 331 29.30 -6.79 -21.04
N VAL A 332 29.63 -6.86 -19.74
CA VAL A 332 30.11 -8.09 -19.11
C VAL A 332 29.04 -9.18 -19.13
N LEU A 333 27.78 -8.83 -18.84
CA LEU A 333 26.67 -9.78 -18.87
C LEU A 333 26.32 -10.24 -20.29
N GLU A 334 26.32 -9.32 -21.26
CA GLU A 334 26.10 -9.65 -22.68
C GLU A 334 27.17 -10.59 -23.23
N LYS A 335 28.44 -10.38 -22.86
CA LYS A 335 29.52 -11.31 -23.22
C LYS A 335 29.35 -12.67 -22.55
N ARG A 336 28.92 -12.70 -21.28
CA ARG A 336 28.70 -13.95 -20.53
C ARG A 336 27.56 -14.78 -21.12
N PHE A 337 26.46 -14.14 -21.51
CA PHE A 337 25.27 -14.80 -22.05
C PHE A 337 25.19 -14.71 -23.58
N GLN A 338 26.34 -14.59 -24.25
CA GLN A 338 26.37 -14.50 -25.70
C GLN A 338 25.75 -15.76 -26.34
N GLY A 339 24.78 -15.56 -27.24
CA GLY A 339 24.07 -16.66 -27.89
C GLY A 339 23.00 -17.35 -27.03
N VAL A 340 22.77 -16.87 -25.81
CA VAL A 340 21.80 -17.42 -24.85
C VAL A 340 20.77 -16.35 -24.50
N LYS A 341 19.48 -16.71 -24.57
CA LYS A 341 18.37 -15.86 -24.14
C LYS A 341 18.30 -15.82 -22.62
N VAL A 342 18.09 -14.63 -22.06
CA VAL A 342 18.03 -14.44 -20.60
C VAL A 342 16.60 -14.12 -20.17
N ILE A 343 16.05 -14.94 -19.29
CA ILE A 343 14.81 -14.69 -18.55
C ILE A 343 15.18 -14.22 -17.16
N VAL A 344 14.57 -13.12 -16.69
CA VAL A 344 14.79 -12.63 -15.33
C VAL A 344 13.55 -12.79 -14.46
N GLY A 345 13.75 -13.33 -13.26
CA GLY A 345 12.80 -13.28 -12.16
C GLY A 345 13.43 -12.54 -10.98
N VAL A 346 12.77 -11.50 -10.49
CA VAL A 346 13.21 -10.76 -9.29
C VAL A 346 12.07 -10.71 -8.32
N ASP A 347 12.23 -11.37 -7.18
CA ASP A 347 11.17 -11.51 -6.20
C ASP A 347 11.76 -11.49 -4.79
N ARG A 348 10.99 -11.01 -3.81
CA ARG A 348 11.24 -11.44 -2.43
C ARG A 348 10.91 -12.93 -2.37
N LEU A 349 11.69 -13.69 -1.59
CA LEU A 349 11.37 -15.10 -1.35
C LEU A 349 10.14 -15.17 -0.45
N ASP A 350 8.96 -15.13 -1.09
CA ASP A 350 7.65 -15.02 -0.46
C ASP A 350 6.68 -15.90 -1.26
N TYR A 351 5.79 -16.63 -0.57
CA TYR A 351 4.91 -17.61 -1.20
C TYR A 351 3.94 -16.97 -2.19
N ILE A 352 3.66 -15.66 -2.05
CA ILE A 352 2.80 -14.92 -2.97
C ILE A 352 3.44 -14.67 -4.34
N LYS A 353 4.75 -14.95 -4.51
CA LYS A 353 5.50 -14.63 -5.75
C LYS A 353 5.53 -15.78 -6.74
N GLY A 354 5.06 -16.96 -6.35
CA GLY A 354 4.93 -18.11 -7.24
C GLY A 354 6.25 -18.55 -7.87
N VAL A 355 7.35 -18.47 -7.11
CA VAL A 355 8.67 -18.96 -7.56
C VAL A 355 8.62 -20.46 -7.88
N PRO A 356 7.97 -21.34 -7.08
CA PRO A 356 7.82 -22.75 -7.46
C PRO A 356 7.12 -22.94 -8.81
N GLN A 357 5.99 -22.25 -9.03
CA GLN A 357 5.23 -22.29 -10.29
C GLN A 357 6.11 -21.86 -11.48
N LYS A 358 6.94 -20.84 -11.27
CA LYS A 358 7.93 -20.35 -12.25
C LYS A 358 8.92 -21.44 -12.65
N LEU A 359 9.47 -22.14 -11.66
CA LEU A 359 10.47 -23.20 -11.86
C LEU A 359 9.84 -24.42 -12.53
N HIS A 360 8.63 -24.82 -12.12
CA HIS A 360 7.90 -25.89 -12.77
C HIS A 360 7.57 -25.58 -14.24
N ALA A 361 7.16 -24.34 -14.54
CA ALA A 361 6.91 -23.93 -15.92
C ALA A 361 8.17 -23.94 -16.78
N LEU A 362 9.33 -23.59 -16.22
CA LEU A 362 10.61 -23.71 -16.91
C LEU A 362 10.96 -25.18 -17.19
N ASP A 363 10.71 -26.09 -16.23
CA ASP A 363 10.91 -27.54 -16.40
C ASP A 363 10.03 -28.08 -17.55
N VAL A 364 8.75 -27.70 -17.59
CA VAL A 364 7.82 -28.06 -18.67
C VAL A 364 8.29 -27.49 -20.01
N PHE A 365 8.61 -26.20 -20.07
CA PHE A 365 9.12 -25.54 -21.29
C PHE A 365 10.36 -26.25 -21.87
N LEU A 366 11.34 -26.59 -21.04
CA LEU A 366 12.56 -27.27 -21.50
C LEU A 366 12.29 -28.73 -21.91
N SER A 367 11.31 -29.38 -21.29
CA SER A 367 10.90 -30.74 -21.66
C SER A 367 10.15 -30.78 -22.99
N GLU A 368 9.26 -29.82 -23.24
CA GLU A 368 8.43 -29.75 -24.45
C GLU A 368 9.18 -29.15 -25.64
N HIS A 369 10.12 -28.25 -25.36
CA HIS A 369 10.93 -27.56 -26.36
C HIS A 369 12.44 -27.78 -26.11
N PRO A 370 12.93 -29.02 -26.28
CA PRO A 370 14.32 -29.38 -25.98
C PRO A 370 15.33 -28.62 -26.85
N GLU A 371 14.91 -28.02 -27.97
CA GLU A 371 15.74 -27.16 -28.80
C GLU A 371 16.25 -25.89 -28.09
N TRP A 372 15.65 -25.52 -26.95
CA TRP A 372 16.04 -24.38 -26.11
C TRP A 372 17.00 -24.75 -24.99
N ILE A 373 17.23 -26.04 -24.72
CA ILE A 373 18.26 -26.48 -23.76
C ILE A 373 19.62 -25.96 -24.25
N GLY A 374 20.36 -25.29 -23.35
CA GLY A 374 21.63 -24.63 -23.68
C GLY A 374 21.49 -23.25 -24.33
N LYS A 375 20.28 -22.82 -24.70
CA LYS A 375 20.02 -21.54 -25.40
C LYS A 375 19.17 -20.56 -24.61
N VAL A 376 18.62 -20.97 -23.46
CA VAL A 376 17.86 -20.12 -22.53
C VAL A 376 18.39 -20.31 -21.11
N VAL A 377 18.41 -19.24 -20.32
CA VAL A 377 18.65 -19.30 -18.88
C VAL A 377 17.62 -18.47 -18.12
N LEU A 378 17.23 -18.95 -16.94
CA LEU A 378 16.51 -18.18 -15.93
C LEU A 378 17.50 -17.67 -14.88
N VAL A 379 17.61 -16.35 -14.75
CA VAL A 379 18.27 -15.70 -13.63
C VAL A 379 17.22 -15.30 -12.60
N GLN A 380 17.11 -16.08 -11.52
CA GLN A 380 16.18 -15.80 -10.43
C GLN A 380 16.92 -15.16 -9.25
N VAL A 381 16.63 -13.89 -8.99
CA VAL A 381 17.04 -13.16 -7.79
C VAL A 381 15.94 -13.31 -6.75
N ALA A 382 16.24 -13.99 -5.65
CA ALA A 382 15.36 -14.19 -4.52
C ALA A 382 15.88 -13.38 -3.32
N VAL A 383 15.27 -12.23 -3.05
CA VAL A 383 15.65 -11.37 -1.92
C VAL A 383 15.15 -12.01 -0.61
N PRO A 384 16.04 -12.27 0.37
CA PRO A 384 15.62 -12.83 1.66
C PRO A 384 14.56 -11.95 2.33
N SER A 385 13.53 -12.57 2.89
CA SER A 385 12.40 -11.89 3.53
C SER A 385 11.87 -12.74 4.67
N ARG A 386 11.61 -12.13 5.84
CA ARG A 386 10.93 -12.76 7.00
C ARG A 386 11.50 -14.13 7.36
N GLN A 387 12.82 -14.20 7.55
CA GLN A 387 13.54 -15.47 7.70
C GLN A 387 13.19 -16.24 8.98
N ASP A 388 12.63 -15.55 9.98
CA ASP A 388 12.23 -16.13 11.26
C ASP A 388 10.85 -16.81 11.21
N VAL A 389 10.14 -16.71 10.08
CA VAL A 389 8.80 -17.29 9.88
C VAL A 389 8.94 -18.67 9.21
N GLU A 390 8.32 -19.70 9.80
CA GLU A 390 8.47 -21.11 9.40
C GLU A 390 8.08 -21.37 7.94
N GLU A 391 6.98 -20.77 7.49
CA GLU A 391 6.47 -20.93 6.13
C GLU A 391 7.48 -20.42 5.07
N TYR A 392 8.25 -19.38 5.41
CA TYR A 392 9.31 -18.84 4.54
C TYR A 392 10.52 -19.76 4.48
N GLN A 393 10.85 -20.45 5.58
CA GLN A 393 11.91 -21.45 5.62
C GLN A 393 11.53 -22.67 4.77
N ASN A 394 10.29 -23.13 4.87
CA ASN A 394 9.76 -24.23 4.06
C ASN A 394 9.75 -23.90 2.57
N LEU A 395 9.30 -22.70 2.20
CA LEU A 395 9.37 -22.20 0.83
C LEU A 395 10.80 -22.20 0.29
N ARG A 396 11.76 -21.72 1.10
CA ARG A 396 13.17 -21.69 0.71
C ARG A 396 13.71 -23.09 0.43
N ASN A 397 13.38 -24.07 1.26
CA ASN A 397 13.82 -25.45 1.08
C ASN A 397 13.25 -26.05 -0.21
N ASN A 398 11.95 -25.84 -0.47
CA ASN A 398 11.29 -26.25 -1.71
C ASN A 398 11.97 -25.61 -2.95
N VAL A 399 12.17 -24.29 -2.94
CA VAL A 399 12.81 -23.59 -4.07
C VAL A 399 14.24 -24.10 -4.31
N ASN A 400 15.03 -24.33 -3.26
CA ASN A 400 16.39 -24.87 -3.40
C ASN A 400 16.40 -26.28 -4.02
N GLU A 401 15.47 -27.14 -3.58
CA GLU A 401 15.31 -28.49 -4.14
C GLU A 401 14.95 -28.42 -5.63
N LEU A 402 13.93 -27.62 -6.00
CA LEU A 402 13.50 -27.46 -7.39
C LEU A 402 14.63 -26.95 -8.29
N VAL A 403 15.38 -25.95 -7.83
CA VAL A 403 16.55 -25.43 -8.56
C VAL A 403 17.58 -26.54 -8.78
N GLY A 404 17.92 -27.30 -7.72
CA GLY A 404 18.86 -28.41 -7.81
C GLY A 404 18.41 -29.50 -8.77
N ARG A 405 17.14 -29.90 -8.68
CA ARG A 405 16.53 -30.93 -9.52
C ARG A 405 16.53 -30.54 -11.00
N ILE A 406 16.10 -29.33 -11.33
CA ILE A 406 16.02 -28.86 -12.73
C ILE A 406 17.42 -28.66 -13.32
N ASN A 407 18.34 -28.05 -12.56
CA ASN A 407 19.74 -27.92 -12.99
C ASN A 407 20.41 -29.29 -13.18
N GLY A 408 20.15 -30.26 -12.30
CA GLY A 408 20.66 -31.62 -12.44
C GLY A 408 20.09 -32.37 -13.65
N ARG A 409 18.87 -32.03 -14.08
CA ARG A 409 18.20 -32.67 -15.22
C ARG A 409 18.65 -32.13 -16.58
N TYR A 410 18.77 -30.81 -16.73
CA TYR A 410 19.05 -30.17 -18.03
C TYR A 410 20.42 -29.49 -18.11
N GLY A 411 21.12 -29.35 -16.98
CA GLY A 411 22.45 -28.76 -16.94
C GLY A 411 23.53 -29.68 -17.52
N THR A 412 24.63 -29.07 -17.93
CA THR A 412 25.87 -29.73 -18.29
C THR A 412 27.00 -29.20 -17.41
N VAL A 413 28.24 -29.62 -17.66
CA VAL A 413 29.41 -29.06 -16.96
C VAL A 413 29.56 -27.54 -17.20
N GLU A 414 29.14 -27.07 -18.37
CA GLU A 414 29.35 -25.68 -18.83
C GLU A 414 28.07 -24.82 -18.81
N TYR A 415 26.90 -25.46 -18.67
CA TYR A 415 25.60 -24.81 -18.77
C TYR A 415 24.69 -25.20 -17.60
N MET A 416 23.98 -24.22 -17.05
CA MET A 416 22.90 -24.44 -16.08
C MET A 416 21.69 -23.63 -16.52
N PRO A 417 20.49 -24.23 -16.63
CA PRO A 417 19.29 -23.52 -17.03
C PRO A 417 18.85 -22.47 -15.98
N ILE A 418 19.22 -22.64 -14.71
CA ILE A 418 18.83 -21.73 -13.63
C ILE A 418 20.05 -21.19 -12.89
N HIS A 419 20.21 -19.87 -12.91
CA HIS A 419 21.07 -19.12 -12.02
C HIS A 419 20.23 -18.54 -10.87
N PHE A 420 20.26 -19.21 -9.71
CA PHE A 420 19.53 -18.79 -8.51
C PHE A 420 20.42 -18.00 -7.55
N LEU A 421 19.97 -16.81 -7.14
CA LEU A 421 20.67 -15.94 -6.21
C LEU A 421 19.78 -15.62 -5.01
N HIS A 422 20.05 -16.23 -3.85
CA HIS A 422 19.37 -15.91 -2.60
C HIS A 422 20.10 -14.79 -1.83
N ARG A 423 20.05 -13.58 -2.38
CA ARG A 423 20.66 -12.37 -1.78
C ARG A 423 20.05 -11.10 -2.37
N SER A 424 20.19 -10.00 -1.65
CA SER A 424 19.97 -8.67 -2.22
C SER A 424 21.06 -8.34 -3.25
N ILE A 425 20.69 -7.62 -4.30
CA ILE A 425 21.63 -7.07 -5.28
C ILE A 425 21.54 -5.54 -5.30
N SER A 426 22.59 -4.87 -5.75
CA SER A 426 22.59 -3.41 -5.85
C SER A 426 21.63 -2.94 -6.94
N PHE A 427 21.25 -1.67 -6.88
CA PHE A 427 20.36 -1.06 -7.87
C PHE A 427 20.98 -1.08 -9.28
N GLU A 428 22.29 -0.85 -9.37
CA GLU A 428 23.06 -0.88 -10.62
C GLU A 428 23.09 -2.29 -11.24
N GLU A 429 23.31 -3.31 -10.41
CA GLU A 429 23.30 -4.72 -10.82
C GLU A 429 21.90 -5.12 -11.32
N LEU A 430 20.86 -4.69 -10.62
CA LEU A 430 19.46 -4.92 -10.99
C LEU A 430 19.13 -4.28 -12.35
N CYS A 431 19.50 -3.02 -12.56
CA CYS A 431 19.28 -2.32 -13.83
C CYS A 431 20.02 -3.00 -14.99
N ALA A 432 21.27 -3.42 -14.77
CA ALA A 432 22.03 -4.15 -15.77
C ALA A 432 21.38 -5.49 -16.13
N LEU A 433 20.90 -6.23 -15.12
CA LEU A 433 20.22 -7.50 -15.31
C LEU A 433 18.89 -7.33 -16.06
N TYR A 434 18.08 -6.33 -15.72
CA TYR A 434 16.87 -6.03 -16.49
C TYR A 434 17.21 -5.71 -17.96
N ALA A 435 18.18 -4.82 -18.20
CA ALA A 435 18.51 -4.37 -19.55
C ALA A 435 19.02 -5.47 -20.51
N ILE A 436 19.70 -6.50 -19.98
CA ILE A 436 20.18 -7.62 -20.80
C ILE A 436 19.16 -8.74 -20.97
N SER A 437 18.09 -8.76 -20.17
CA SER A 437 17.11 -9.84 -20.17
C SER A 437 16.10 -9.72 -21.30
N ASP A 438 15.97 -10.78 -22.10
CA ASP A 438 15.04 -10.89 -23.22
C ASP A 438 13.59 -11.08 -22.79
N ALA A 439 13.36 -11.61 -21.59
CA ALA A 439 12.05 -11.65 -20.96
C ALA A 439 12.14 -11.45 -19.44
N CYS A 440 11.09 -10.91 -18.85
CA CYS A 440 10.87 -10.96 -17.41
C CYS A 440 9.66 -11.85 -17.11
N LEU A 441 9.75 -12.62 -16.02
CA LEU A 441 8.76 -13.61 -15.65
C LEU A 441 8.24 -13.36 -14.22
N VAL A 442 7.01 -12.85 -14.14
CA VAL A 442 6.30 -12.55 -12.90
C VAL A 442 5.09 -13.48 -12.79
N THR A 443 5.15 -14.43 -11.85
CA THR A 443 4.18 -15.53 -11.71
C THR A 443 3.47 -15.51 -10.36
N SER A 444 3.34 -14.34 -9.74
CA SER A 444 2.67 -14.17 -8.45
C SER A 444 1.24 -14.74 -8.48
N PRO A 445 0.88 -15.70 -7.62
CA PRO A 445 -0.50 -16.20 -7.54
C PRO A 445 -1.48 -15.16 -7.01
N ARG A 446 -1.00 -14.19 -6.22
CA ARG A 446 -1.69 -12.95 -5.84
C ARG A 446 -0.66 -11.87 -5.56
N ASP A 447 -0.86 -10.66 -6.11
CA ASP A 447 0.01 -9.51 -5.83
C ASP A 447 -0.81 -8.22 -5.88
N GLY A 448 -0.69 -7.37 -4.86
CA GLY A 448 -1.41 -6.10 -4.79
C GLY A 448 -1.10 -5.23 -6.00
N MET A 449 0.17 -4.86 -6.14
CA MET A 449 0.76 -4.30 -7.35
C MET A 449 2.18 -4.83 -7.49
N ASN A 450 2.53 -5.41 -8.63
CA ASN A 450 3.89 -5.87 -8.87
C ASN A 450 4.70 -4.73 -9.50
N LEU A 451 5.65 -4.15 -8.76
CA LEU A 451 6.48 -3.07 -9.29
C LEU A 451 7.68 -3.56 -10.10
N VAL A 452 8.13 -4.81 -9.89
CA VAL A 452 9.21 -5.41 -10.70
C VAL A 452 8.87 -5.41 -12.19
N SER A 453 7.60 -5.63 -12.55
CA SER A 453 7.17 -5.52 -13.94
C SER A 453 7.31 -4.10 -14.51
N TYR A 454 7.07 -3.07 -13.70
CA TYR A 454 7.26 -1.68 -14.11
C TYR A 454 8.76 -1.34 -14.26
N GLU A 455 9.58 -1.80 -13.31
CA GLU A 455 11.03 -1.59 -13.31
C GLU A 455 11.68 -2.25 -14.53
N TYR A 456 11.27 -3.48 -14.86
CA TYR A 456 11.74 -4.18 -16.04
C TYR A 456 11.42 -3.39 -17.31
N VAL A 457 10.16 -2.96 -17.48
CA VAL A 457 9.72 -2.17 -18.64
C VAL A 457 10.53 -0.86 -18.75
N ALA A 458 10.81 -0.17 -17.66
CA ALA A 458 11.63 1.05 -17.67
C ALA A 458 13.06 0.80 -18.19
N CYS A 459 13.57 -0.42 -18.08
CA CYS A 459 14.90 -0.80 -18.58
C CYS A 459 14.93 -1.35 -20.02
N GLN A 460 13.79 -1.50 -20.70
CA GLN A 460 13.69 -2.22 -21.99
C GLN A 460 13.80 -1.37 -23.26
N GLU A 461 14.10 -0.06 -23.17
CA GLU A 461 14.08 0.85 -24.33
C GLU A 461 14.95 0.40 -25.52
N LYS A 462 16.07 -0.29 -25.27
CA LYS A 462 16.93 -0.80 -26.35
C LYS A 462 16.56 -2.21 -26.82
N ARG A 463 16.17 -3.08 -25.89
CA ARG A 463 16.03 -4.53 -26.13
C ARG A 463 14.61 -4.96 -26.47
N HIS A 464 13.61 -4.18 -26.03
CA HIS A 464 12.19 -4.48 -26.15
C HIS A 464 11.84 -5.89 -25.64
N GLY A 465 12.43 -6.31 -24.51
CA GLY A 465 12.19 -7.63 -23.96
C GLY A 465 10.72 -7.86 -23.56
N CYS A 466 10.33 -9.13 -23.56
CA CYS A 466 8.96 -9.57 -23.33
C CYS A 466 8.59 -9.52 -21.84
N MET A 467 7.40 -9.03 -21.52
CA MET A 467 6.89 -9.04 -20.15
C MET A 467 5.88 -10.19 -19.98
N ILE A 468 6.24 -11.28 -19.29
CA ILE A 468 5.32 -12.37 -18.93
C ILE A 468 4.77 -12.10 -17.53
N LEU A 469 3.46 -11.91 -17.42
CA LEU A 469 2.83 -11.37 -16.22
C LEU A 469 1.61 -12.17 -15.79
N SER A 470 1.59 -12.57 -14.53
CA SER A 470 0.44 -13.23 -13.92
C SER A 470 -0.80 -12.32 -13.93
N GLU A 471 -1.94 -12.87 -14.35
CA GLU A 471 -3.26 -12.20 -14.32
C GLU A 471 -3.70 -11.82 -12.90
N PHE A 472 -3.10 -12.42 -11.87
CA PHE A 472 -3.42 -12.18 -10.46
C PHE A 472 -2.59 -11.06 -9.82
N THR A 473 -1.86 -10.31 -10.62
CA THR A 473 -1.17 -9.08 -10.19
C THR A 473 -2.03 -7.87 -10.50
N GLY A 474 -2.05 -6.86 -9.61
CA GLY A 474 -2.71 -5.58 -9.95
C GLY A 474 -2.12 -4.92 -11.22
N ALA A 475 -0.87 -5.25 -11.57
CA ALA A 475 -0.19 -4.75 -12.76
C ALA A 475 -0.80 -5.27 -14.07
N ALA A 476 -1.44 -6.45 -14.06
CA ALA A 476 -2.04 -7.05 -15.25
C ALA A 476 -3.17 -6.20 -15.86
N HIS A 477 -3.90 -5.43 -15.04
CA HIS A 477 -4.93 -4.51 -15.52
C HIS A 477 -4.37 -3.27 -16.24
N SER A 478 -3.09 -2.99 -16.03
CA SER A 478 -2.41 -1.76 -16.45
C SER A 478 -1.47 -1.99 -17.63
N LEU A 479 -0.76 -3.11 -17.62
CA LEU A 479 0.34 -3.42 -18.55
C LEU A 479 -0.16 -4.14 -19.81
N ASN A 480 -1.02 -3.47 -20.58
CA ASN A 480 -1.56 -3.93 -21.85
C ASN A 480 -0.44 -4.03 -22.91
N GLY A 481 0.12 -5.22 -23.08
CA GLY A 481 1.32 -5.49 -23.88
C GLY A 481 2.15 -6.64 -23.30
N SER A 482 1.86 -7.03 -22.06
CA SER A 482 2.37 -8.26 -21.45
C SER A 482 1.74 -9.52 -22.04
N ILE A 483 2.49 -10.62 -22.00
CA ILE A 483 1.96 -11.97 -22.16
C ILE A 483 1.31 -12.35 -20.82
N ILE A 484 -0.02 -12.28 -20.77
CA ILE A 484 -0.78 -12.61 -19.55
C ILE A 484 -0.89 -14.12 -19.41
N VAL A 485 -0.60 -14.62 -18.20
CA VAL A 485 -0.63 -16.04 -17.86
C VAL A 485 -1.37 -16.29 -16.54
N ASN A 486 -1.98 -17.46 -16.42
CA ASN A 486 -2.44 -17.99 -15.15
C ASN A 486 -1.30 -18.83 -14.53
N PRO A 487 -0.70 -18.42 -13.41
CA PRO A 487 0.41 -19.14 -12.78
C PRO A 487 0.02 -20.53 -12.25
N TRP A 488 -1.27 -20.84 -12.11
CA TRP A 488 -1.76 -22.15 -11.73
C TRP A 488 -1.85 -23.13 -12.90
N ALA A 489 -1.84 -22.63 -14.13
CA ALA A 489 -1.77 -23.44 -15.34
C ALA A 489 -0.30 -23.51 -15.81
N THR A 490 0.46 -24.47 -15.30
CA THR A 490 1.90 -24.61 -15.59
C THR A 490 2.19 -24.60 -17.09
N ASP A 491 1.39 -25.31 -17.89
CA ASP A 491 1.52 -25.37 -19.35
C ASP A 491 1.30 -24.00 -20.00
N GLN A 492 0.39 -23.18 -19.48
CA GLN A 492 0.17 -21.82 -19.99
C GLN A 492 1.35 -20.89 -19.69
N VAL A 493 2.00 -21.07 -18.54
CA VAL A 493 3.22 -20.32 -18.21
C VAL A 493 4.38 -20.79 -19.11
N ALA A 494 4.52 -22.09 -19.34
CA ALA A 494 5.51 -22.67 -20.24
C ALA A 494 5.32 -22.17 -21.69
N ASP A 495 4.08 -22.17 -22.20
CA ASP A 495 3.73 -21.57 -23.49
C ASP A 495 4.02 -20.06 -23.51
N GLY A 496 3.74 -19.35 -22.41
CA GLY A 496 4.11 -17.94 -22.26
C GLY A 496 5.61 -17.70 -22.39
N ILE A 497 6.43 -18.58 -21.80
CA ILE A 497 7.90 -18.57 -21.95
C ILE A 497 8.26 -18.84 -23.41
N TYR A 498 7.72 -19.90 -24.02
CA TYR A 498 8.00 -20.24 -25.42
C TYR A 498 7.67 -19.08 -26.36
N ARG A 499 6.46 -18.53 -26.27
CA ARG A 499 6.03 -17.36 -27.04
C ARG A 499 6.97 -16.18 -26.86
N ALA A 500 7.44 -15.90 -25.64
CA ALA A 500 8.39 -14.82 -25.40
C ALA A 500 9.73 -15.06 -26.10
N MET A 501 10.20 -16.31 -26.16
CA MET A 501 11.48 -16.67 -26.77
C MET A 501 11.46 -16.61 -28.31
N ILE A 502 10.32 -16.89 -28.94
CA ILE A 502 10.15 -16.84 -30.40
C ILE A 502 9.57 -15.51 -30.93
N MET A 503 9.19 -14.57 -30.05
CA MET A 503 8.53 -13.33 -30.47
C MET A 503 9.44 -12.46 -31.33
N GLY A 504 8.98 -12.14 -32.55
CA GLY A 504 9.70 -11.29 -33.50
C GLY A 504 9.87 -9.84 -33.01
N ASP A 505 10.90 -9.17 -33.50
CA ASP A 505 11.32 -7.83 -33.07
C ASP A 505 10.23 -6.76 -33.23
N GLU A 506 9.44 -6.83 -34.30
CA GLU A 506 8.35 -5.88 -34.55
C GLU A 506 7.26 -5.98 -33.47
N GLN A 507 6.80 -7.20 -33.17
CA GLN A 507 5.78 -7.44 -32.15
C GLN A 507 6.30 -7.05 -30.75
N ARG A 508 7.55 -7.40 -30.44
CA ARG A 508 8.21 -7.02 -29.19
C ARG A 508 8.25 -5.51 -29.00
N LYS A 509 8.63 -4.76 -30.06
CA LYS A 509 8.67 -3.30 -30.07
C LYS A 509 7.27 -2.69 -29.90
N GLU A 510 6.26 -3.25 -30.56
CA GLU A 510 4.87 -2.77 -30.41
C GLU A 510 4.37 -2.96 -28.96
N ASN A 511 4.59 -4.15 -28.40
CA ASN A 511 4.23 -4.46 -27.01
C ASN A 511 4.95 -3.55 -26.03
N PHE A 512 6.27 -3.38 -26.20
CA PHE A 512 7.07 -2.46 -25.39
C PHE A 512 6.53 -1.03 -25.42
N LYS A 513 6.15 -0.49 -26.59
CA LYS A 513 5.61 0.88 -26.70
C LYS A 513 4.36 1.07 -25.85
N LYS A 514 3.45 0.09 -25.84
CA LYS A 514 2.22 0.13 -25.04
C LYS A 514 2.56 0.10 -23.54
N LEU A 515 3.43 -0.82 -23.13
CA LEU A 515 3.90 -0.95 -21.76
C LEU A 515 4.59 0.33 -21.27
N PHE A 516 5.56 0.82 -22.03
CA PHE A 516 6.35 1.99 -21.68
C PHE A 516 5.48 3.25 -21.60
N SER A 517 4.55 3.45 -22.54
CA SER A 517 3.62 4.57 -22.51
C SER A 517 2.78 4.62 -21.22
N TYR A 518 2.42 3.47 -20.65
CA TYR A 518 1.72 3.41 -19.37
C TYR A 518 2.66 3.74 -18.21
N VAL A 519 3.80 3.04 -18.13
CA VAL A 519 4.78 3.16 -17.02
C VAL A 519 5.33 4.58 -16.92
N SER A 520 5.57 5.27 -18.03
CA SER A 520 6.07 6.65 -18.05
C SER A 520 5.03 7.68 -17.65
N LYS A 521 3.74 7.38 -17.79
CA LYS A 521 2.64 8.31 -17.50
C LYS A 521 2.12 8.15 -16.07
N TYR A 522 1.86 6.91 -15.66
CA TYR A 522 1.27 6.57 -14.37
C TYR A 522 2.37 6.21 -13.37
N THR A 523 3.13 7.24 -12.98
CA THR A 523 4.29 7.11 -12.07
C THR A 523 3.88 7.08 -10.59
N ALA A 524 4.84 6.78 -9.72
CA ALA A 524 4.68 6.94 -8.28
C ALA A 524 4.23 8.35 -7.89
N ALA A 525 4.81 9.37 -8.54
CA ALA A 525 4.43 10.75 -8.30
C ALA A 525 2.98 11.01 -8.73
N HIS A 526 2.55 10.52 -9.89
CA HIS A 526 1.16 10.62 -10.33
C HIS A 526 0.19 9.96 -9.32
N TRP A 527 0.52 8.76 -8.82
CA TRP A 527 -0.24 8.08 -7.77
C TRP A 527 -0.40 8.95 -6.52
N GLY A 528 0.71 9.43 -5.96
CA GLY A 528 0.69 10.22 -4.73
C GLY A 528 -0.04 11.55 -4.90
N LEU A 529 0.23 12.28 -5.98
CA LEU A 529 -0.44 13.55 -6.26
C LEU A 529 -1.94 13.38 -6.41
N THR A 530 -2.38 12.33 -7.12
CA THR A 530 -3.81 12.07 -7.35
C THR A 530 -4.52 11.71 -6.04
N PHE A 531 -3.91 10.88 -5.19
CA PHE A 531 -4.49 10.53 -3.89
C PHE A 531 -4.60 11.75 -2.97
N VAL A 532 -3.54 12.55 -2.87
CA VAL A 532 -3.51 13.74 -2.01
C VAL A 532 -4.47 14.82 -2.52
N ALA A 533 -4.54 15.05 -3.84
CA ALA A 533 -5.49 15.98 -4.43
C ALA A 533 -6.95 15.58 -4.12
N GLU A 534 -7.24 14.28 -4.15
CA GLU A 534 -8.57 13.77 -3.78
C GLU A 534 -8.87 13.97 -2.29
N MET A 535 -7.89 13.76 -1.41
CA MET A 535 -8.05 14.08 0.02
C MET A 535 -8.32 15.58 0.25
N GLN A 536 -7.63 16.47 -0.47
CA GLN A 536 -7.84 17.91 -0.40
C GLN A 536 -9.24 18.30 -0.90
N ARG A 537 -9.71 17.69 -1.98
CA ARG A 537 -11.07 17.88 -2.49
C ARG A 537 -12.10 17.49 -1.44
N ILE A 538 -11.98 16.28 -0.88
CA ILE A 538 -12.91 15.77 0.15
C ILE A 538 -12.91 16.67 1.39
N LEU A 539 -11.74 17.16 1.82
CA LEU A 539 -11.65 18.08 2.96
C LEU A 539 -12.41 19.39 2.71
N LYS A 540 -12.30 19.95 1.51
CA LYS A 540 -13.04 21.16 1.11
C LYS A 540 -14.54 20.91 1.04
N ASP A 541 -14.94 19.79 0.45
CA ASP A 541 -16.36 19.44 0.31
C ASP A 541 -17.01 19.21 1.68
N ASN A 542 -16.37 18.43 2.56
CA ASN A 542 -16.86 18.20 3.93
C ASN A 542 -17.05 19.52 4.68
N HIS A 543 -16.13 20.47 4.50
CA HIS A 543 -16.26 21.79 5.11
C HIS A 543 -17.43 22.60 4.55
N ALA A 544 -17.65 22.58 3.24
CA ALA A 544 -18.78 23.28 2.64
C ALA A 544 -20.10 22.74 3.21
N PHE A 545 -20.23 21.42 3.35
CA PHE A 545 -21.40 20.79 3.98
C PHE A 545 -21.57 21.20 5.45
N GLU A 546 -20.50 21.21 6.26
CA GLU A 546 -20.57 21.65 7.66
C GLU A 546 -21.03 23.12 7.78
N VAL A 547 -20.55 24.01 6.91
CA VAL A 547 -20.94 25.42 6.90
C VAL A 547 -22.41 25.58 6.50
N GLU A 548 -22.87 24.87 5.47
CA GLU A 548 -24.27 24.89 5.04
C GLU A 548 -25.21 24.36 6.13
N GLU A 549 -24.84 23.28 6.81
CA GLU A 549 -25.63 22.70 7.91
C GLU A 549 -25.74 23.68 9.09
N LEU A 550 -24.64 24.33 9.48
CA LEU A 550 -24.64 25.36 10.52
C LEU A 550 -25.51 26.56 10.13
N GLN A 551 -25.43 27.03 8.89
CA GLN A 551 -26.27 28.12 8.39
C GLN A 551 -27.76 27.73 8.37
N GLN A 552 -28.11 26.50 7.98
CA GLN A 552 -29.48 26.01 8.05
C GLN A 552 -29.99 25.92 9.49
N ILE A 553 -29.17 25.43 10.43
CA ILE A 553 -29.51 25.40 11.86
C ILE A 553 -29.72 26.82 12.38
N GLU A 554 -28.87 27.78 11.99
CA GLU A 554 -28.99 29.18 12.40
C GLU A 554 -30.24 29.85 11.79
N LEU A 555 -30.57 29.57 10.52
CA LEU A 555 -31.81 29.99 9.88
C LEU A 555 -33.05 29.37 10.53
N LEU A 556 -32.98 28.11 10.97
CA LEU A 556 -34.05 27.43 11.72
C LEU A 556 -34.23 28.02 13.13
N LYS A 557 -33.15 28.46 13.77
CA LYS A 557 -33.20 29.19 15.05
C LYS A 557 -33.75 30.61 14.89
N ASN A 558 -33.43 31.27 13.78
CA ASN A 558 -33.83 32.66 13.51
C ASN A 558 -35.20 32.79 12.84
N SER A 559 -35.72 31.72 12.22
CA SER A 559 -37.12 31.62 11.84
C SER A 559 -37.91 31.25 13.10
N ASN A 560 -38.96 32.00 13.41
CA ASN A 560 -39.82 31.85 14.60
C ASN A 560 -40.54 30.49 14.75
N ILE A 561 -40.07 29.42 14.10
CA ILE A 561 -40.61 28.06 14.20
C ILE A 561 -40.31 27.47 15.59
N VAL A 562 -39.16 27.78 16.20
CA VAL A 562 -38.87 27.32 17.58
C VAL A 562 -39.78 28.03 18.60
N HIS A 563 -40.05 29.32 18.41
CA HIS A 563 -41.00 30.07 19.24
C HIS A 563 -42.47 29.67 19.03
N SER A 564 -42.86 29.09 17.88
CA SER A 564 -44.22 28.57 17.71
C SER A 564 -44.41 27.22 18.41
N PHE A 565 -43.37 26.38 18.50
CA PHE A 565 -43.46 25.11 19.24
C PHE A 565 -43.41 25.29 20.77
N GLU A 566 -42.65 26.27 21.30
CA GLU A 566 -42.67 26.59 22.74
C GLU A 566 -43.99 27.27 23.19
N ASN A 567 -44.69 27.98 22.29
CA ASN A 567 -45.96 28.63 22.63
C ASN A 567 -47.19 27.69 22.49
N ASP A 568 -47.08 26.59 21.74
CA ASP A 568 -48.17 25.61 21.63
C ASP A 568 -48.21 24.67 22.86
N GLU A 569 -47.08 24.33 23.48
CA GLU A 569 -47.06 23.57 24.77
C GLU A 569 -47.59 24.41 25.96
N ILE A 570 -47.46 25.75 25.90
CA ILE A 570 -48.00 26.64 26.94
C ILE A 570 -49.52 26.87 26.75
N ARG A 571 -50.06 26.68 25.55
CA ARG A 571 -51.51 26.82 25.29
C ARG A 571 -52.33 25.58 25.63
N GLU A 572 -51.77 24.38 25.55
CA GLU A 572 -52.48 23.16 25.99
C GLU A 572 -52.58 23.05 27.53
N THR A 573 -51.79 23.81 28.29
CA THR A 573 -51.87 23.81 29.76
C THR A 573 -52.81 24.87 30.35
N GLU A 574 -53.27 25.85 29.57
CA GLU A 574 -54.25 26.86 30.01
C GLU A 574 -55.71 26.52 29.64
N GLU A 575 -55.97 25.54 28.76
CA GLU A 575 -57.34 25.08 28.44
C GLU A 575 -57.86 23.92 29.32
N GLU A 576 -57.04 23.37 30.24
CA GLU A 576 -57.49 22.37 31.23
C GLU A 576 -57.89 22.97 32.60
N GLU A 577 -57.84 24.30 32.78
CA GLU A 577 -58.21 24.98 34.05
C GLU A 577 -59.43 25.94 33.97
N SER A 578 -60.36 25.73 33.04
CA SER A 578 -61.65 26.47 33.00
C SER A 578 -62.89 25.59 33.15
#